data_AF-A0A511CYR6-F1
#
_entry.id   AF-A0A511CYR6-F1
#
_cell.length_a   1.000
_cell.length_b   1.000
_cell.length_c   1.000
_cell.angle_alpha   90.00
_cell.angle_beta   90.00
_cell.angle_gamma   90.00
#
_symmetry.space_group_name_H-M   'P 1'
#
loop_
_entity.id
_entity.type
_entity.pdbx_description
1 polymer ?
#
loop_
_entity_poly.entity_id
_entity_poly.type
_entity_poly.pdbx_seq_one_letter_code
_entity_poly.pdbx_strand_id
1 'polypeptide(L)'
;MANDLSALFLTRTPDGAVAPLMGAWLTAWNPTTYENTVNIGGAVILQNLPVVNPAGVAVGIVLLANTAAGPIILGRIYQTT
;
A
#
# COMPACT_ATOMS: atom_id res chain seq x y z
N MET A 1 21.77 -25.21 -1.29
CA MET A 1 20.45 -25.03 -1.92
C MET A 1 19.81 -23.84 -1.21
N ALA A 2 19.85 -22.66 -1.82
CA ALA A 2 19.26 -21.46 -1.22
C ALA A 2 17.74 -21.59 -1.30
N ASN A 3 17.06 -21.54 -0.16
CA ASN A 3 15.60 -21.50 -0.12
C ASN A 3 15.13 -20.25 -0.84
N ASP A 4 14.38 -20.44 -1.92
CA ASP A 4 13.74 -19.36 -2.64
C ASP A 4 12.60 -18.78 -1.79
N LEU A 5 12.94 -17.80 -0.98
CA LEU A 5 12.02 -17.05 -0.11
C LEU A 5 11.09 -16.11 -0.92
N SER A 6 11.27 -15.97 -2.24
CA SER A 6 10.43 -15.09 -3.06
C SER A 6 8.97 -15.56 -3.10
N ALA A 7 8.74 -16.87 -2.96
CA ALA A 7 7.40 -17.46 -2.90
C ALA A 7 6.63 -17.09 -1.62
N LEU A 8 7.31 -16.66 -0.54
CA LEU A 8 6.66 -16.23 0.70
C LEU A 8 6.09 -14.81 0.61
N PHE A 9 6.63 -13.98 -0.29
CA PHE A 9 6.25 -12.57 -0.46
C PHE A 9 5.36 -12.34 -1.69
N LEU A 10 5.33 -13.29 -2.62
CA LEU A 10 4.49 -13.26 -3.82
C LEU A 10 3.42 -14.36 -3.73
N THR A 11 2.55 -14.30 -2.72
CA THR A 11 1.28 -15.01 -2.82
C THR A 11 0.52 -14.42 -4.00
N ARG A 12 0.53 -15.15 -5.12
CA ARG A 12 -0.41 -15.00 -6.23
C ARG A 12 -1.81 -14.95 -5.64
N THR A 13 -2.38 -13.75 -5.56
CA THR A 13 -3.77 -13.56 -5.17
C THR A 13 -4.61 -14.26 -6.23
N PRO A 14 -5.39 -15.31 -5.89
CA PRO A 14 -6.30 -15.92 -6.86
C PRO A 14 -7.28 -14.85 -7.33
N ASP A 15 -7.62 -14.84 -8.62
CA ASP A 15 -8.63 -13.97 -9.18
C ASP A 15 -9.92 -14.09 -8.34
N GLY A 16 -10.28 -13.01 -7.62
CA GLY A 16 -11.42 -12.97 -6.70
C GLY A 16 -11.11 -13.10 -5.20
N ALA A 17 -9.85 -13.28 -4.80
CA ALA A 17 -9.47 -13.27 -3.38
C ALA A 17 -9.34 -11.84 -2.85
N VAL A 18 -9.72 -11.66 -1.59
CA VAL A 18 -9.54 -10.42 -0.82
C VAL A 18 -8.11 -9.93 -1.02
N ALA A 19 -7.95 -8.74 -1.60
CA ALA A 19 -6.64 -8.14 -1.81
C ALA A 19 -5.88 -8.15 -0.48
N PRO A 20 -4.68 -8.78 -0.38
CA PRO A 20 -3.99 -8.83 0.89
C PRO A 20 -3.74 -7.40 1.36
N LEU A 21 -4.33 -7.11 2.53
CA LEU A 21 -4.25 -5.80 3.16
C LEU A 21 -2.94 -5.72 3.92
N MET A 22 -2.13 -4.73 3.58
CA MET A 22 -0.88 -4.46 4.30
C MET A 22 -0.91 -3.06 4.88
N GLY A 23 -0.49 -2.93 6.14
CA GLY A 23 -0.22 -1.65 6.75
C GLY A 23 1.09 -1.10 6.20
N ALA A 24 1.09 0.17 5.79
CA ALA A 24 2.30 0.84 5.32
C ALA A 24 2.35 2.28 5.82
N TRP A 25 3.52 2.89 5.74
CA TRP A 25 3.73 4.26 6.18
C TRP A 25 3.81 5.20 4.98
N LEU A 26 2.80 6.04 4.81
CA LEU A 26 2.82 7.14 3.85
C LEU A 26 3.78 8.22 4.38
N THR A 27 4.92 8.39 3.72
CA THR A 27 5.95 9.37 4.10
C THR A 27 5.77 10.73 3.43
N ALA A 28 5.13 10.76 2.26
CA ALA A 28 4.81 11.99 1.55
C ALA A 28 3.42 11.89 0.90
N TRP A 29 2.67 12.99 0.94
CA TRP A 29 1.32 13.10 0.36
C TRP A 29 1.11 14.50 -0.21
N ASN A 30 0.73 14.58 -1.48
CA ASN A 30 0.24 15.79 -2.10
C ASN A 30 -1.27 15.66 -2.38
N PRO A 31 -2.14 16.39 -1.67
CA PRO A 31 -3.59 16.28 -1.85
C PRO A 31 -4.10 16.88 -3.17
N THR A 32 -3.27 17.65 -3.90
CA THR A 32 -3.64 18.31 -5.16
C THR A 32 -3.26 17.45 -6.37
N THR A 33 -2.06 16.87 -6.35
CA THR A 33 -1.55 16.03 -7.47
C THR A 33 -1.68 14.53 -7.20
N TYR A 34 -2.07 14.14 -5.98
CA TYR A 34 -2.12 12.76 -5.48
C TYR A 34 -0.79 12.03 -5.51
N GLU A 35 0.31 12.75 -5.71
CA GLU A 35 1.66 12.21 -5.57
C GLU A 35 1.87 11.74 -4.14
N ASN A 36 2.42 10.55 -4.02
CA ASN A 36 2.60 9.91 -2.73
C ASN A 36 3.88 9.10 -2.69
N THR A 37 4.39 8.90 -1.49
CA THR A 37 5.49 7.97 -1.24
C THR A 37 5.15 7.14 -0.03
N VAL A 38 5.19 5.82 -0.20
CA VAL A 38 4.84 4.84 0.83
C VAL A 38 6.04 3.97 1.11
N ASN A 39 6.35 3.80 2.39
CA ASN A 39 7.38 2.90 2.88
C ASN A 39 6.72 1.68 3.54
N ILE A 40 7.12 0.49 3.10
CA ILE A 40 6.71 -0.79 3.68
C ILE A 40 7.91 -1.38 4.42
N GLY A 41 7.80 -1.46 5.75
CA GLY A 41 8.78 -2.14 6.60
C GLY A 41 10.21 -1.55 6.57
N GLY A 42 10.39 -0.31 6.12
CA GLY A 42 11.71 0.33 6.02
C GLY A 42 12.55 -0.11 4.83
N ALA A 43 12.07 -1.05 4.01
CA ALA A 43 12.85 -1.68 2.94
C ALA A 43 12.31 -1.41 1.54
N VAL A 44 10.99 -1.24 1.39
CA VAL A 44 10.35 -1.03 0.09
C VAL A 44 9.74 0.36 0.03
N ILE A 45 10.18 1.14 -0.95
CA ILE A 45 9.64 2.48 -1.23
C ILE A 45 8.82 2.40 -2.51
N LEU A 46 7.54 2.76 -2.41
CA LEU A 46 6.62 2.86 -3.52
C LEU A 46 6.25 4.33 -3.72
N GLN A 47 6.06 4.73 -4.97
CA GLN A 47 5.74 6.11 -5.33
C GLN A 47 4.53 6.16 -6.25
N ASN A 48 3.75 7.24 -6.12
CA ASN A 48 2.63 7.57 -6.99
C ASN A 48 1.60 6.43 -7.11
N LEU A 49 1.30 5.78 -5.98
CA LEU A 49 0.28 4.73 -5.95
C LEU A 49 -1.11 5.32 -6.15
N PRO A 50 -2.02 4.59 -6.84
CA PRO A 50 -3.42 5.00 -6.93
C PRO A 50 -4.07 5.10 -5.55
N VAL A 51 -4.89 6.13 -5.33
CA VAL A 51 -5.61 6.35 -4.07
C VAL A 51 -7.11 6.28 -4.32
N VAL A 52 -7.79 5.35 -3.65
CA VAL A 52 -9.23 5.13 -3.83
C VAL A 52 -10.06 6.17 -3.11
N ASN A 53 -9.69 6.51 -1.87
CA ASN A 53 -10.35 7.54 -1.09
C ASN A 53 -9.32 8.58 -0.59
N PRO A 54 -9.02 9.62 -1.39
CA PRO A 54 -8.02 10.62 -1.01
C PRO A 54 -8.52 11.55 0.11
N ALA A 55 -9.84 11.63 0.32
CA ALA A 55 -10.41 12.45 1.37
C ALA A 55 -10.01 11.90 2.75
N GLY A 56 -9.20 12.67 3.48
CA GLY A 56 -8.69 12.28 4.79
C GLY A 56 -7.37 11.53 4.76
N VAL A 57 -6.73 11.32 3.61
CA VAL A 57 -5.35 10.82 3.54
C VAL A 57 -4.38 11.91 4.01
N ALA A 58 -3.45 11.50 4.86
CA ALA A 58 -2.33 12.32 5.35
C ALA A 58 -1.15 11.40 5.64
N VAL A 59 0.04 11.98 5.73
CA VAL A 59 1.28 11.29 6.13
C VAL A 59 1.03 10.48 7.41
N GLY A 60 1.43 9.22 7.42
CA GLY A 60 1.17 8.27 8.51
C GLY A 60 0.77 6.88 8.04
N ILE A 61 0.14 6.10 8.92
CA ILE A 61 -0.26 4.73 8.61
C ILE A 61 -1.43 4.71 7.61
N VAL A 62 -1.20 4.08 6.48
CA VAL A 62 -2.19 3.83 5.43
C VAL A 62 -2.40 2.35 5.20
N LEU A 63 -3.59 2.01 4.70
CA LEU A 63 -3.94 0.66 4.28
C LEU A 63 -3.69 0.52 2.78
N LEU A 64 -2.84 -0.43 2.41
CA LEU A 64 -2.63 -0.82 1.03
C LEU A 64 -3.41 -2.08 0.73
N ALA A 65 -4.07 -2.12 -0.42
CA ALA A 65 -4.60 -3.34 -1.02
C ALA A 65 -3.69 -3.78 -2.16
N ASN A 66 -3.21 -5.03 -2.12
CA ASN A 66 -2.43 -5.58 -3.22
C ASN A 66 -3.36 -6.17 -4.29
N THR A 67 -3.40 -5.56 -5.47
CA THR A 67 -4.21 -6.04 -6.60
C THR A 67 -3.34 -6.71 -7.66
N ALA A 68 -3.95 -7.40 -8.62
CA ALA A 68 -3.22 -7.96 -9.77
C ALA A 68 -2.49 -6.88 -10.61
N ALA A 69 -2.97 -5.63 -10.58
CA ALA A 69 -2.34 -4.48 -11.24
C ALA A 69 -1.29 -3.76 -10.37
N GLY A 70 -1.10 -4.20 -9.12
CA GLY A 70 -0.20 -3.60 -8.15
C GLY A 70 -0.89 -3.05 -6.90
N PRO A 71 -0.11 -2.50 -5.95
CA PRO A 71 -0.63 -1.96 -4.70
C PRO A 71 -1.38 -0.64 -4.90
N ILE A 72 -2.50 -0.48 -4.20
CA ILE A 72 -3.31 0.75 -4.17
C ILE A 72 -3.55 1.19 -2.73
N ILE A 73 -3.65 2.50 -2.49
CA ILE A 73 -3.96 3.06 -1.17
C ILE A 73 -5.49 3.13 -1.02
N LEU A 74 -6.02 2.42 -0.02
CA LEU A 74 -7.45 2.47 0.31
C LEU A 74 -7.81 3.69 1.16
N GLY A 75 -6.89 4.15 2.01
CA GLY A 75 -7.10 5.27 2.93
C GLY A 75 -6.23 5.17 4.19
N ARG A 76 -6.54 5.97 5.21
CA ARG A 76 -5.89 5.89 6.54
C ARG A 76 -6.50 4.76 7.38
N ILE A 77 -5.67 4.17 8.24
CA ILE A 77 -6.11 3.17 9.23
C ILE A 77 -6.75 3.83 10.46
N TYR A 78 -6.47 5.12 10.72
CA TYR A 78 -7.03 5.85 11.85
C TYR A 78 -7.67 7.16 11.37
N GLN A 79 -8.98 7.27 11.57
CA GLN A 79 -9.73 8.51 11.44
C GLN A 79 -9.82 9.10 12.86
N THR A 80 -8.85 9.92 13.25
CA THR A 80 -9.03 10.75 14.46
C THR A 80 -10.10 11.79 14.14
N THR A 81 -11.24 11.64 14.81
CA THR A 81 -12.35 12.60 14.84
C THR A 81 -11.93 13.89 15.53
#